data_AF-A0A3N0ATE9-F1
#
_entry.id   AF-A0A3N0ATE9-F1
#
_cell.length_a   1.000
_cell.length_b   1.000
_cell.length_c   1.000
_cell.angle_alpha   90.00
_cell.angle_beta   90.00
_cell.angle_gamma   90.00
#
_symmetry.space_group_name_H-M   'P 1'
#
loop_
_entity.id
_entity.type
_entity.pdbx_description
1 polymer ?
#
loop_
_entity_poly.entity_id
_entity_poly.type
_entity_poly.pdbx_seq_one_letter_code
_entity_poly.pdbx_strand_id
1 'polypeptide(L)'
;MKPINWTEVQESTGSTILEPGAYVCRITDVHDVPGKEYLWVVFDVIEGPNAGIYAKMGPDDEWKHRFAQSYKDTAKGMFKAFYTRIQESNPGFVWNGTDERQFIGKEIGLLFRKEYYTGNDGADKERTVVDYAICSQDVRSGNFKVREPNDRRDDKSVPFGEARPYVAPAPMTGAYSPNGQTMDYSDVPFM
;
A
#
# COMPACT_ATOMS: atom_id res chain seq x y z
N MET A 1 -20.38 -30.27 -19.66
CA MET A 1 -20.30 -29.56 -18.36
C MET A 1 -20.15 -30.61 -17.27
N LYS A 2 -19.27 -30.42 -16.29
CA LYS A 2 -19.08 -31.39 -15.19
C LYS A 2 -20.22 -31.26 -14.17
N PRO A 3 -20.67 -32.34 -13.51
CA PRO A 3 -21.65 -32.24 -12.43
C PRO A 3 -21.01 -31.51 -11.23
N ILE A 4 -21.66 -30.45 -10.75
CA ILE A 4 -21.24 -29.63 -9.60
C ILE A 4 -22.38 -29.66 -8.57
N ASN A 5 -22.06 -29.87 -7.29
CA ASN A 5 -23.02 -29.84 -6.19
C ASN A 5 -23.30 -28.38 -5.79
N TRP A 6 -24.31 -27.78 -6.42
CA TRP A 6 -24.68 -26.38 -6.21
C TRP A 6 -25.18 -26.04 -4.79
N THR A 7 -25.51 -27.05 -3.98
CA THR A 7 -25.98 -26.87 -2.59
C THR A 7 -24.87 -26.37 -1.65
N GLU A 8 -23.60 -26.66 -1.96
CA GLU A 8 -22.42 -26.23 -1.19
C GLU A 8 -21.75 -25.00 -1.80
N VAL A 9 -22.15 -24.61 -3.00
CA VAL A 9 -21.58 -23.45 -3.69
C VAL A 9 -22.21 -22.20 -3.08
N GLN A 10 -21.45 -21.48 -2.26
CA GLN A 10 -21.85 -20.15 -1.83
C GLN A 10 -22.00 -19.24 -3.07
N GLU A 11 -23.13 -18.54 -3.14
CA GLU A 11 -23.32 -17.48 -4.13
C GLU A 11 -22.18 -16.47 -4.02
N SER A 12 -21.69 -15.99 -5.18
CA SER A 12 -20.76 -14.88 -5.19
C SER A 12 -21.49 -13.64 -4.68
N THR A 13 -21.38 -13.36 -3.38
CA THR A 13 -21.68 -12.02 -2.86
C THR A 13 -20.74 -11.06 -3.57
N GLY A 14 -21.32 -10.13 -4.32
CA GLY A 14 -20.57 -9.08 -5.02
C GLY A 14 -19.53 -8.48 -4.10
N SER A 15 -18.32 -8.27 -4.63
CA SER A 15 -17.17 -7.86 -3.84
C SER A 15 -17.52 -6.66 -2.94
N THR A 16 -17.37 -6.85 -1.64
CA THR A 16 -17.50 -5.82 -0.61
C THR A 16 -16.38 -4.80 -0.76
N ILE A 17 -16.50 -3.92 -1.76
CA ILE A 17 -15.48 -2.94 -2.15
C ILE A 17 -15.87 -1.60 -1.56
N LEU A 18 -14.97 -1.02 -0.77
CA LEU A 18 -15.10 0.38 -0.36
C LEU A 18 -14.93 1.28 -1.58
N GLU A 19 -15.79 2.30 -1.70
CA GLU A 19 -15.59 3.35 -2.70
C GLU A 19 -14.38 4.23 -2.29
N PRO A 20 -13.69 4.87 -3.25
CA PRO A 20 -12.65 5.85 -2.96
C PRO A 20 -13.16 6.95 -2.01
N GLY A 21 -12.35 7.32 -1.03
CA GLY A 21 -12.78 8.20 0.04
C GLY A 21 -11.94 8.04 1.29
N ALA A 22 -12.32 8.72 2.37
CA ALA A 22 -11.69 8.56 3.67
C ALA A 22 -12.66 7.89 4.64
N TYR A 23 -12.16 6.95 5.44
CA TYR A 23 -12.96 6.23 6.42
C TYR A 23 -12.26 6.22 7.77
N VAL A 24 -13.04 6.32 8.84
CA VAL A 24 -12.57 6.06 10.20
C VAL A 24 -12.57 4.56 10.39
N CYS A 25 -11.38 4.02 10.63
CA CYS A 25 -11.15 2.58 10.77
C CYS A 25 -10.58 2.27 12.14
N ARG A 26 -10.72 1.01 12.53
CA ARG A 26 -10.00 0.41 13.65
C ARG A 26 -9.08 -0.68 13.13
N ILE A 27 -7.86 -0.71 13.65
CA ILE A 27 -6.91 -1.79 13.38
C ILE A 27 -7.37 -3.02 14.14
N THR A 28 -7.65 -4.10 13.42
CA THR A 28 -8.19 -5.36 13.99
C THR A 28 -7.11 -6.39 14.24
N ASP A 29 -6.06 -6.40 13.42
CA ASP A 29 -4.87 -7.24 13.63
C ASP A 29 -3.63 -6.62 12.96
N VAL A 30 -2.45 -7.08 13.38
CA VAL A 30 -1.16 -6.70 12.80
C VAL A 30 -0.25 -7.93 12.72
N HIS A 31 0.32 -8.17 11.54
CA HIS A 31 1.31 -9.23 11.34
C HIS A 31 2.62 -8.64 10.85
N ASP A 32 3.69 -8.85 11.62
CA ASP A 32 5.04 -8.52 11.16
C ASP A 32 5.54 -9.55 10.14
N VAL A 33 6.20 -9.06 9.09
CA VAL A 33 6.88 -9.85 8.06
C VAL A 33 8.36 -9.43 8.04
N PRO A 34 9.18 -9.91 8.99
CA PRO A 34 10.57 -9.45 9.18
C PRO A 34 11.42 -9.57 7.92
N GLY A 35 11.29 -10.69 7.19
CA GLY A 35 12.07 -10.94 5.98
C GLY A 35 11.80 -9.97 4.82
N LYS A 36 10.72 -9.16 4.89
CA LYS A 36 10.40 -8.12 3.92
C LYS A 36 10.34 -6.73 4.53
N GLU A 37 10.56 -6.62 5.84
CA GLU A 37 10.56 -5.38 6.60
C GLU A 37 9.28 -4.55 6.42
N TYR A 38 8.12 -5.20 6.59
CA TYR A 38 6.83 -4.54 6.62
C TYR A 38 5.83 -5.22 7.55
N LEU A 39 4.81 -4.49 7.95
CA LEU A 39 3.63 -4.98 8.67
C LEU A 39 2.45 -5.16 7.72
N TRP A 40 1.74 -6.27 7.82
CA TRP A 40 0.35 -6.35 7.37
C TRP A 40 -0.55 -5.76 8.45
N VAL A 41 -1.25 -4.68 8.12
CA VAL A 41 -2.21 -4.04 9.02
C VAL A 41 -3.61 -4.37 8.54
N VAL A 42 -4.36 -5.10 9.34
CA VAL A 42 -5.75 -5.50 9.09
C VAL A 42 -6.67 -4.47 9.74
N PHE A 43 -7.75 -4.09 9.07
CA PHE A 43 -8.64 -3.04 9.57
C PHE A 43 -10.12 -3.32 9.29
N ASP A 44 -10.99 -2.69 10.07
CA ASP A 44 -12.41 -2.59 9.75
C ASP A 44 -12.88 -1.14 9.88
N VAL A 45 -13.87 -0.76 9.08
CA VAL A 45 -14.50 0.56 9.16
C VAL A 45 -15.38 0.59 10.39
N ILE A 46 -15.31 1.66 11.19
CA ILE A 46 -16.07 1.77 12.45
C ILE A 46 -17.13 2.87 12.45
N GLU A 47 -17.15 3.72 11.42
CA GLU A 47 -18.12 4.81 11.28
C GLU A 47 -18.78 4.84 9.89
N GLY A 48 -19.98 5.40 9.84
CA GLY A 48 -20.74 5.58 8.61
C GLY A 48 -21.44 4.32 8.09
N PRO A 49 -21.97 4.37 6.85
CA PRO A 49 -22.77 3.28 6.28
C PRO A 49 -22.01 1.96 6.09
N ASN A 50 -20.69 2.04 6.00
CA ASN A 50 -19.80 0.89 5.80
C ASN A 50 -19.23 0.36 7.14
N ALA A 51 -19.74 0.81 8.29
CA ALA A 51 -19.24 0.32 9.58
C ALA A 51 -19.46 -1.20 9.72
N GLY A 52 -18.42 -1.92 10.14
CA GLY A 52 -18.44 -3.37 10.32
C GLY A 52 -18.48 -4.17 9.01
N ILE A 53 -18.13 -3.54 7.90
CA ILE A 53 -18.18 -4.14 6.56
C ILE A 53 -17.33 -5.42 6.44
N TYR A 54 -16.26 -5.54 7.23
CA TYR A 54 -15.38 -6.71 7.26
C TYR A 54 -15.55 -7.59 8.50
N ALA A 55 -16.48 -7.27 9.41
CA ALA A 55 -16.63 -7.95 10.70
C ALA A 55 -16.96 -9.46 10.62
N LYS A 56 -17.49 -9.93 9.48
CA LYS A 56 -17.80 -11.35 9.25
C LYS A 56 -16.71 -12.10 8.48
N MET A 57 -15.64 -11.42 8.08
CA MET A 57 -14.54 -12.03 7.34
C MET A 57 -13.63 -12.81 8.30
N GLY A 58 -13.21 -14.01 7.89
CA GLY A 58 -12.25 -14.81 8.63
C GLY A 58 -10.80 -14.43 8.29
N PRO A 59 -9.81 -15.05 8.95
CA PRO A 59 -8.38 -14.84 8.69
C PRO A 59 -7.98 -15.07 7.22
N ASP A 60 -8.61 -16.04 6.54
CA ASP A 60 -8.34 -16.36 5.14
C ASP A 60 -8.80 -15.25 4.16
N ASP A 61 -9.61 -14.30 4.63
CA ASP A 61 -10.16 -13.19 3.86
C ASP A 61 -9.48 -11.83 4.16
N GLU A 62 -8.49 -11.79 5.06
CA GLU A 62 -7.75 -10.57 5.43
C GLU A 62 -7.17 -9.82 4.24
N TRP A 63 -6.85 -10.54 3.16
CA TRP A 63 -6.30 -9.93 1.95
C TRP A 63 -7.23 -8.91 1.31
N LYS A 64 -8.53 -8.94 1.64
CA LYS A 64 -9.53 -7.96 1.21
C LYS A 64 -9.48 -6.65 2.01
N HIS A 65 -8.95 -6.67 3.23
CA HIS A 65 -9.04 -5.56 4.19
C HIS A 65 -7.76 -5.39 5.01
N ARG A 66 -6.62 -5.55 4.33
CA ARG A 66 -5.30 -5.25 4.88
C ARG A 66 -4.48 -4.40 3.93
N PHE A 67 -3.52 -3.67 4.48
CA PHE A 67 -2.51 -2.95 3.71
C PHE A 67 -1.13 -3.14 4.31
N ALA A 68 -0.09 -2.92 3.51
CA ALA A 68 1.29 -3.04 3.96
C ALA A 68 1.79 -1.69 4.50
N GLN A 69 2.50 -1.72 5.63
CA GLN A 69 3.34 -0.61 6.06
C GLN A 69 4.80 -1.04 6.19
N SER A 70 5.66 -0.49 5.34
CA SER A 70 7.08 -0.85 5.33
C SER A 70 7.86 -0.02 6.34
N TYR A 71 8.76 -0.68 7.05
CA TYR A 71 9.71 -0.06 7.98
C TYR A 71 11.17 -0.19 7.52
N LYS A 72 11.39 -0.55 6.24
CA LYS A 72 12.69 -0.44 5.56
C LYS A 72 13.30 0.94 5.78
N ASP A 73 14.62 1.03 5.68
CA ASP A 73 15.34 2.31 5.80
C ASP A 73 14.77 3.41 4.87
N THR A 74 14.42 3.05 3.64
CA THR A 74 13.81 3.96 2.66
C THR A 74 12.36 4.35 2.97
N ALA A 75 11.70 3.61 3.87
CA ALA A 75 10.31 3.78 4.26
C ALA A 75 10.11 4.26 5.70
N LYS A 76 11.18 4.41 6.51
CA LYS A 76 11.11 4.86 7.91
C LYS A 76 10.33 6.15 8.11
N GLY A 77 10.45 7.11 7.19
CA GLY A 77 9.68 8.35 7.23
C GLY A 77 8.17 8.13 7.07
N MET A 78 7.78 7.22 6.16
CA MET A 78 6.37 6.85 5.94
C MET A 78 5.81 6.05 7.13
N PHE A 79 6.60 5.11 7.67
CA PHE A 79 6.23 4.38 8.87
C PHE A 79 6.06 5.30 10.08
N LYS A 80 6.96 6.29 10.23
CA LYS A 80 6.84 7.31 11.26
C LYS A 80 5.57 8.13 11.13
N ALA A 81 5.24 8.57 9.92
CA ALA A 81 3.98 9.26 9.68
C ALA A 81 2.79 8.38 10.07
N PHE A 82 2.82 7.08 9.71
CA PHE A 82 1.77 6.12 10.03
C PHE A 82 1.49 6.02 11.55
N TYR A 83 2.48 5.66 12.37
CA TYR A 83 2.21 5.53 13.81
C TYR A 83 1.90 6.88 14.46
N THR A 84 2.41 7.99 13.90
CA THR A 84 2.05 9.34 14.38
C THR A 84 0.55 9.59 14.19
N ARG A 85 -0.04 9.20 13.05
CA ARG A 85 -1.50 9.33 12.84
C ARG A 85 -2.32 8.46 13.78
N ILE A 86 -1.81 7.28 14.16
CA ILE A 86 -2.44 6.46 15.19
C ILE A 86 -2.43 7.20 16.53
N GLN A 87 -1.30 7.77 16.95
CA GLN A 87 -1.24 8.53 18.20
C GLN A 87 -2.15 9.77 18.19
N GLU A 88 -2.19 10.52 17.09
CA GLU A 88 -3.08 11.67 16.92
C GLU A 88 -4.56 11.27 17.04
N SER A 89 -4.92 10.11 16.47
CA SER A 89 -6.30 9.59 16.49
C SER A 89 -6.71 9.05 17.86
N ASN A 90 -5.75 8.70 18.72
CA ASN A 90 -5.99 8.04 20.02
C ASN A 90 -5.33 8.82 21.16
N PRO A 91 -5.98 9.87 21.70
CA PRO A 91 -5.44 10.66 22.80
C PRO A 91 -5.00 9.80 24.00
N GLY A 92 -3.78 10.05 24.48
CA GLY A 92 -3.18 9.28 25.58
C GLY A 92 -2.47 7.99 25.15
N PHE A 93 -2.53 7.60 23.89
CA PHE A 93 -1.71 6.52 23.35
C PHE A 93 -0.36 7.06 22.84
N VAL A 94 0.72 6.43 23.30
CA VAL A 94 2.08 6.64 22.80
C VAL A 94 2.67 5.27 22.50
N TRP A 95 3.15 5.08 21.27
CA TRP A 95 3.76 3.82 20.86
C TRP A 95 5.15 3.67 21.48
N ASN A 96 5.48 2.47 21.94
CA ASN A 96 6.76 2.19 22.60
C ASN A 96 7.96 2.06 21.63
N GLY A 97 7.72 2.03 20.32
CA GLY A 97 8.75 1.91 19.31
C GLY A 97 9.16 0.49 18.93
N THR A 98 8.58 -0.55 19.56
CA THR A 98 9.02 -1.94 19.40
C THR A 98 7.90 -2.96 19.24
N ASP A 99 6.72 -2.71 19.78
CA ASP A 99 5.61 -3.67 19.77
C ASP A 99 4.48 -3.16 18.88
N GLU A 100 4.41 -3.69 17.66
CA GLU A 100 3.37 -3.36 16.67
C GLU A 100 1.97 -3.81 17.10
N ARG A 101 1.86 -4.78 18.02
CA ARG A 101 0.56 -5.27 18.52
C ARG A 101 -0.17 -4.21 19.33
N GLN A 102 0.52 -3.18 19.83
CA GLN A 102 -0.08 -2.03 20.49
C GLN A 102 -1.03 -1.23 19.57
N PHE A 103 -0.91 -1.39 18.26
CA PHE A 103 -1.82 -0.78 17.29
C PHE A 103 -3.18 -1.47 17.23
N ILE A 104 -3.30 -2.73 17.67
CA ILE A 104 -4.57 -3.45 17.66
C ILE A 104 -5.59 -2.73 18.55
N GLY A 105 -6.78 -2.53 18.01
CA GLY A 105 -7.87 -1.79 18.65
C GLY A 105 -7.75 -0.28 18.54
N LYS A 106 -6.66 0.27 17.98
CA LYS A 106 -6.50 1.71 17.78
C LYS A 106 -7.28 2.22 16.58
N GLU A 107 -7.79 3.43 16.73
CA GLU A 107 -8.47 4.16 15.66
C GLU A 107 -7.46 4.80 14.70
N ILE A 108 -7.82 4.89 13.42
CA ILE A 108 -7.02 5.57 12.40
C ILE A 108 -7.92 6.03 11.25
N GLY A 109 -7.58 7.14 10.60
CA GLY A 109 -8.18 7.49 9.32
C GLY A 109 -7.45 6.82 8.16
N LEU A 110 -8.16 6.15 7.27
CA LEU A 110 -7.58 5.57 6.06
C LEU A 110 -8.18 6.23 4.82
N LEU A 111 -7.31 6.73 3.94
CA LEU A 111 -7.70 7.23 2.63
C LEU A 111 -7.60 6.12 1.59
N PHE A 112 -8.63 5.99 0.78
CA PHE A 112 -8.77 5.00 -0.27
C PHE A 112 -8.79 5.68 -1.63
N ARG A 113 -8.11 5.08 -2.60
CA ARG A 113 -8.12 5.51 -4.00
C ARG A 113 -8.38 4.34 -4.93
N LYS A 114 -8.79 4.64 -6.16
CA LYS A 114 -8.79 3.63 -7.22
C LYS A 114 -7.36 3.36 -7.69
N GLU A 115 -7.09 2.10 -8.01
CA GLU A 115 -5.89 1.67 -8.70
C GLU A 115 -6.29 0.77 -9.88
N TYR A 116 -5.78 1.12 -11.06
CA TYR A 116 -5.91 0.30 -12.25
C TYR A 116 -4.66 -0.56 -12.42
N TYR A 117 -4.82 -1.82 -12.77
CA TYR A 117 -3.70 -2.76 -12.93
C TYR A 117 -4.02 -3.81 -13.99
N THR A 118 -2.98 -4.35 -14.63
CA THR A 118 -3.13 -5.49 -15.53
C THR A 118 -3.02 -6.78 -14.72
N GLY A 119 -4.05 -7.61 -14.77
CA GLY A 119 -4.08 -8.91 -14.10
C GLY A 119 -3.12 -9.91 -14.74
N ASN A 120 -2.87 -11.03 -14.05
CA ASN A 120 -2.03 -12.12 -14.57
C ASN A 120 -2.57 -12.74 -15.87
N ASP A 121 -3.86 -12.56 -16.13
CA ASP A 121 -4.57 -12.94 -17.36
C ASP A 121 -4.43 -11.92 -18.50
N GLY A 122 -3.69 -10.84 -18.29
CA GLY A 122 -3.53 -9.74 -19.25
C GLY A 122 -4.73 -8.81 -19.33
N ALA A 123 -5.77 -9.04 -18.52
CA ALA A 123 -6.96 -8.21 -18.49
C ALA A 123 -6.75 -6.99 -17.58
N ASP A 124 -7.17 -5.83 -18.04
CA ASP A 124 -7.21 -4.62 -17.23
C ASP A 124 -8.28 -4.73 -16.14
N LYS A 125 -7.88 -4.41 -14.91
CA LYS A 125 -8.68 -4.52 -13.70
C LYS A 125 -8.58 -3.24 -12.90
N GLU A 126 -9.60 -2.99 -12.09
CA GLU A 126 -9.61 -1.92 -11.10
C GLU A 126 -9.78 -2.49 -9.70
N ARG A 127 -9.20 -1.80 -8.71
CA ARG A 127 -9.39 -2.08 -7.29
C ARG A 127 -9.37 -0.80 -6.48
N THR A 128 -10.05 -0.80 -5.35
CA THR A 128 -9.84 0.23 -4.34
C THR A 128 -8.76 -0.21 -3.37
N VAL A 129 -7.77 0.66 -3.12
CA VAL A 129 -6.65 0.39 -2.21
C VAL A 129 -6.51 1.50 -1.19
N VAL A 130 -5.98 1.13 -0.01
CA VAL A 130 -5.50 2.11 0.97
C VAL A 130 -4.31 2.85 0.36
N ASP A 131 -4.39 4.17 0.38
CA ASP A 131 -3.41 5.05 -0.21
C ASP A 131 -2.41 5.58 0.83
N TYR A 132 -2.93 6.18 1.91
CA TYR A 132 -2.16 6.56 3.09
C TYR A 132 -3.06 6.74 4.32
N ALA A 133 -2.43 6.75 5.49
CA ALA A 133 -3.09 7.01 6.76
C ALA A 133 -3.16 8.52 7.07
N ILE A 134 -4.28 8.94 7.64
CA ILE A 134 -4.53 10.28 8.18
C ILE A 134 -5.09 10.18 9.60
N CYS A 135 -5.22 11.33 10.26
CA CYS A 135 -5.88 11.40 11.55
C CYS A 135 -7.37 11.10 11.39
N SER A 136 -7.97 10.32 12.29
CA SER A 136 -9.40 10.00 12.21
C SER A 136 -10.29 11.23 12.34
N GLN A 137 -9.84 12.24 13.10
CA GLN A 137 -10.49 13.54 13.20
C GLN A 137 -10.47 14.31 11.86
N ASP A 138 -9.45 14.13 11.02
CA ASP A 138 -9.43 14.72 9.66
C ASP A 138 -10.48 14.08 8.76
N VAL A 139 -10.72 12.76 8.90
CA VAL A 139 -11.84 12.08 8.22
C VAL A 139 -13.16 12.69 8.63
N ARG A 140 -13.42 12.78 9.94
CA ARG A 140 -14.69 13.30 10.49
C ARG A 140 -14.95 14.75 10.13
N SER A 141 -13.90 15.57 10.07
CA SER A 141 -13.98 16.99 9.71
C SER A 141 -13.98 17.24 8.20
N GLY A 142 -13.76 16.20 7.37
CA GLY A 142 -13.65 16.36 5.92
C GLY A 142 -12.34 17.02 5.47
N ASN A 143 -11.34 17.12 6.34
CA ASN A 143 -10.05 17.73 6.07
C ASN A 143 -9.09 16.76 5.35
N PHE A 144 -9.48 16.30 4.17
CA PHE A 144 -8.66 15.42 3.36
C PHE A 144 -8.88 15.67 1.87
N LYS A 145 -7.91 15.22 1.06
CA LYS A 145 -8.02 15.24 -0.39
C LYS A 145 -7.76 13.84 -0.91
N VAL A 146 -8.78 13.25 -1.53
CA VAL A 146 -8.63 11.99 -2.27
C VAL A 146 -7.71 12.25 -3.46
N ARG A 147 -6.65 11.44 -3.61
CA ARG A 147 -5.75 11.52 -4.76
C ARG A 147 -6.42 10.89 -5.98
N GLU A 148 -6.03 11.35 -7.16
CA GLU A 148 -6.47 10.77 -8.43
C GLU A 148 -6.17 9.26 -8.49
N PRO A 149 -6.95 8.48 -9.26
CA PRO A 149 -6.68 7.08 -9.49
C PRO A 149 -5.23 6.82 -9.91
N ASN A 150 -4.61 5.80 -9.33
CA ASN A 150 -3.27 5.38 -9.70
C ASN A 150 -3.33 4.37 -10.84
N ASP A 151 -2.77 4.70 -11.99
CA ASP A 151 -2.68 3.74 -13.10
C ASP A 151 -1.36 2.96 -13.02
N ARG A 152 -1.45 1.66 -12.79
CA ARG A 152 -0.34 0.71 -12.85
C ARG A 152 -0.43 -0.23 -14.06
N ARG A 153 -1.37 -0.01 -14.98
CA ARG A 153 -1.32 -0.63 -16.30
C ARG A 153 -0.12 -0.01 -17.04
N ASP A 154 0.57 -0.81 -17.85
CA ASP A 154 1.82 -0.43 -18.54
C ASP A 154 3.12 -0.30 -17.73
N ASP A 155 3.16 -0.64 -16.43
CA ASP A 155 4.43 -1.10 -15.84
C ASP A 155 4.68 -2.51 -16.38
N LYS A 156 5.25 -2.61 -17.58
CA LYS A 156 5.64 -3.88 -18.20
C LYS A 156 6.58 -4.60 -17.23
N SER A 157 6.01 -5.51 -16.45
CA SER A 157 6.73 -6.64 -15.90
C SER A 157 7.45 -7.28 -17.07
N VAL A 158 8.75 -6.99 -17.21
CA VAL A 158 9.61 -7.90 -17.96
C VAL A 158 9.46 -9.24 -17.25
N PRO A 159 9.11 -10.32 -17.97
CA PRO A 159 9.13 -11.65 -17.39
C PRO A 159 10.47 -11.85 -16.67
N PHE A 160 10.44 -12.40 -15.47
CA PHE A 160 11.66 -12.79 -14.77
C PHE A 160 12.41 -13.79 -15.68
N GLY A 161 13.50 -13.34 -16.30
CA GLY A 161 14.32 -14.16 -17.20
C GLY A 161 14.68 -13.54 -18.55
N GLU A 162 14.04 -12.45 -18.99
CA GLU A 162 14.45 -11.74 -20.21
C GLU A 162 15.18 -10.44 -19.86
N ALA A 163 16.49 -10.41 -20.11
CA ALA A 163 17.29 -9.21 -19.98
C ALA A 163 16.78 -8.14 -20.95
N ARG A 164 16.44 -6.96 -20.43
CA ARG A 164 16.19 -5.79 -21.27
C ARG A 164 17.47 -5.49 -22.06
N PRO A 165 17.43 -5.28 -23.39
CA PRO A 165 18.60 -4.80 -24.10
C PRO A 165 19.00 -3.45 -23.51
N TYR A 166 20.28 -3.32 -23.13
CA TYR A 166 20.83 -2.07 -22.63
C TYR A 166 20.71 -1.01 -23.74
N VAL A 167 19.89 0.01 -23.50
CA VAL A 167 19.89 1.23 -24.31
C VAL A 167 20.80 2.21 -23.60
N ALA A 168 21.98 2.46 -24.18
CA ALA A 168 22.90 3.46 -23.67
C ALA A 168 22.17 4.81 -23.57
N PRO A 169 22.23 5.51 -22.42
CA PRO A 169 21.64 6.84 -22.32
C PRO A 169 22.30 7.75 -23.36
N ALA A 170 21.51 8.65 -23.95
CA ALA A 170 22.04 9.68 -24.84
C ALA A 170 23.16 10.44 -24.10
N PRO A 171 24.28 10.77 -24.78
CA PRO A 171 25.36 11.51 -24.13
C PRO A 171 24.79 12.82 -23.56
N MET A 172 24.92 13.01 -22.25
CA MET A 172 24.57 14.27 -21.61
C MET A 172 25.41 15.37 -22.24
N THR A 173 24.79 16.20 -23.06
CA THR A 173 25.38 17.48 -23.46
C THR A 173 25.19 18.45 -22.31
N GLY A 174 26.23 18.58 -21.49
CA GLY A 174 26.32 19.63 -20.49
C GLY A 174 26.48 19.12 -19.06
N ALA A 175 27.71 18.79 -18.69
CA ALA A 175 28.20 18.97 -17.33
C ALA A 175 29.57 19.64 -17.41
N TYR A 176 29.65 20.87 -16.91
CA TYR A 176 30.90 21.61 -16.72
C TYR A 176 31.79 20.87 -15.70
N SER A 177 33.06 20.68 -16.04
CA SER A 177 34.13 20.38 -15.07
C SER A 177 34.67 21.69 -14.50
N PRO A 178 34.90 21.86 -13.18
CA PRO A 178 35.33 23.13 -12.61
C PRO A 178 36.72 23.61 -13.10
N ASN A 179 37.50 22.76 -13.80
CA ASN A 179 38.84 23.12 -14.30
C ASN A 179 39.10 22.72 -15.76
N GLY A 180 38.06 22.50 -16.58
CA GLY A 180 38.21 22.55 -18.04
C GLY A 180 39.14 21.52 -18.72
N GLN A 181 39.48 20.40 -18.08
CA GLN A 181 40.14 19.28 -18.76
C GLN A 181 39.22 18.04 -18.79
N THR A 182 39.14 17.42 -19.96
CA THR A 182 38.43 16.16 -20.23
C THR A 182 39.23 14.99 -19.66
N MET A 183 38.63 14.22 -18.75
CA MET A 183 39.23 12.97 -18.23
C MET A 183 38.98 11.83 -19.22
N ASP A 184 40.04 11.12 -19.58
CA ASP A 184 39.96 9.87 -20.34
C ASP A 184 39.56 8.72 -19.39
N TYR A 185 38.56 7.93 -19.79
CA TYR A 185 37.98 6.86 -18.98
C TYR A 185 38.78 5.55 -19.04
N SER A 186 39.92 5.52 -19.73
CA SER A 186 40.82 4.36 -19.78
C SER A 186 41.57 4.07 -18.47
N ASP A 187 41.59 5.00 -17.51
CA ASP A 187 42.53 4.98 -16.38
C ASP A 187 41.91 4.60 -15.02
N VAL A 188 40.67 4.09 -14.98
CA VAL A 188 40.06 3.60 -13.73
C VAL A 188 40.21 2.07 -13.60
N PRO A 189 41.10 1.56 -12.72
CA PRO A 189 41.20 0.14 -12.47
C PRO A 189 39.97 -0.36 -11.70
N PHE A 190 39.34 -1.41 -12.22
CA PHE A 190 38.20 -2.08 -11.61
C PHE A 190 38.60 -2.69 -10.24
N MET A 191 37.85 -2.37 -9.19
CA MET A 191 37.78 -3.13 -7.93
C MET A 191 36.38 -3.70 -7.79
#